data_AF-A0A1G0NRJ9-F1
#
_entry.id   AF-A0A1G0NRJ9-F1
#
_cell.length_a   1.000
_cell.length_b   1.000
_cell.length_c   1.000
_cell.angle_alpha   90.00
_cell.angle_beta   90.00
_cell.angle_gamma   90.00
#
_symmetry.space_group_name_H-M   'P 1'
#
loop_
_entity.id
_entity.type
_entity.pdbx_description
1 polymer ?
#
loop_
_entity_poly.entity_id
_entity_poly.type
_entity_poly.pdbx_seq_one_letter_code
_entity_poly.pdbx_strand_id
1 'polypeptide(L)'
;MGMWLFLFTELILFGGMFIVYAVYRYMHQAEFHLAATELDRLVGTVNTIVLLTSSLTVAMSITAIQEGKKSLAMFLVGMTLVLALAFLVNKYFEWDHKFTVGLYPGSPELVNKPQGVVLYFGLYYVMTGLHALHVIIGMVVLAVMMGFIRTGTIHKGSYVRLEAGALYWHLVDIIWIFLFPLFYLLH
;
A
#
# COMPACT_ATOMS: atom_id res chain seq x y z
N MET A 1 -8.57 18.87 -10.88
CA MET A 1 -7.46 18.73 -11.85
C MET A 1 -6.14 18.36 -11.18
N GLY A 2 -5.65 19.10 -10.17
CA GLY A 2 -4.36 18.78 -9.51
C GLY A 2 -4.25 17.36 -8.94
N MET A 3 -5.30 16.86 -8.28
CA MET A 3 -5.32 15.49 -7.74
C MET A 3 -5.13 14.42 -8.82
N TRP A 4 -5.82 14.53 -9.95
CA TRP A 4 -5.73 13.56 -11.05
C TRP A 4 -4.34 13.56 -11.71
N LEU A 5 -3.70 14.72 -11.84
CA LEU A 5 -2.32 14.81 -12.33
C LEU A 5 -1.35 14.11 -11.39
N PHE A 6 -1.50 14.32 -10.07
CA PHE A 6 -0.71 13.64 -9.06
C PHE A 6 -0.90 12.11 -9.11
N LEU A 7 -2.15 11.63 -9.23
CA LEU A 7 -2.41 10.19 -9.38
C LEU A 7 -1.71 9.61 -10.62
N PHE A 8 -1.71 10.35 -11.72
CA PHE A 8 -1.05 9.92 -12.96
C PHE A 8 0.47 9.82 -12.80
N THR A 9 1.11 10.76 -12.10
CA THR A 9 2.55 10.69 -11.85
C THR A 9 2.91 9.48 -10.98
N GLU A 10 2.09 9.16 -9.99
CA GLU A 10 2.29 7.97 -9.16
C GLU A 10 2.09 6.67 -9.94
N LEU A 11 1.10 6.62 -10.84
CA LEU A 11 0.90 5.47 -11.72
C LEU A 11 2.10 5.24 -12.64
N ILE A 12 2.73 6.30 -13.16
CA ILE A 12 3.95 6.18 -13.96
C ILE A 12 5.13 5.70 -13.11
N LEU A 13 5.29 6.23 -11.88
CA LEU A 13 6.36 5.84 -10.97
C LEU A 13 6.31 4.35 -10.63
N PHE A 14 5.16 3.85 -10.17
CA PHE A 14 4.96 2.43 -9.88
C PHE A 14 4.93 1.57 -11.14
N GLY A 15 4.31 2.05 -12.23
CA GLY A 15 4.28 1.37 -13.52
C GLY A 15 5.68 1.11 -14.09
N GLY A 16 6.57 2.11 -14.02
CA GLY A 16 7.97 1.97 -14.42
C GLY A 16 8.70 0.90 -13.60
N MET A 17 8.52 0.91 -12.28
CA MET A 17 9.10 -0.12 -11.42
C MET A 17 8.53 -1.52 -11.71
N PHE A 18 7.23 -1.66 -11.99
CA PHE A 18 6.63 -2.94 -12.37
C PHE A 18 7.22 -3.51 -13.66
N ILE A 19 7.49 -2.66 -14.66
CA ILE A 19 8.18 -3.07 -15.89
C ILE A 19 9.59 -3.58 -15.56
N VAL A 20 10.34 -2.83 -14.73
CA VAL A 20 11.68 -3.22 -14.30
C VAL A 20 11.65 -4.59 -13.61
N TYR A 21 10.71 -4.81 -12.69
CA TYR A 21 10.52 -6.11 -12.04
C TYR A 21 10.20 -7.21 -13.04
N ALA A 22 9.30 -6.97 -14.00
CA ALA A 22 8.91 -7.97 -15.00
C ALA A 22 10.10 -8.39 -15.89
N VAL A 23 10.94 -7.43 -16.30
CA VAL A 23 12.15 -7.68 -17.08
C VAL A 23 13.15 -8.52 -16.27
N TYR A 24 13.46 -8.12 -15.04
CA TYR A 24 14.40 -8.88 -14.20
C TYR A 24 13.87 -10.28 -13.84
N ARG A 25 12.57 -10.42 -13.61
CA ARG A 25 11.94 -11.73 -13.41
C ARG A 25 12.08 -12.62 -14.64
N TYR A 26 11.90 -12.07 -15.84
CA TYR A 26 12.07 -12.82 -17.08
C TYR A 26 13.53 -13.27 -17.29
N MET A 27 14.50 -12.44 -16.89
CA MET A 27 15.93 -12.76 -17.00
C MET A 27 16.42 -13.76 -15.92
N HIS A 28 15.83 -13.73 -14.72
CA HIS A 28 16.28 -14.49 -13.55
C HIS A 28 15.18 -15.41 -12.96
N GLN A 29 14.45 -16.12 -13.81
CA GLN A 29 13.23 -16.87 -13.43
C GLN A 29 13.43 -17.82 -12.24
N ALA A 30 14.48 -18.66 -12.27
CA ALA A 30 14.73 -19.65 -11.23
C ALA A 30 15.08 -19.02 -9.86
N GLU A 31 15.87 -17.94 -9.89
CA GLU A 31 16.29 -17.21 -8.69
C GLU A 31 15.14 -16.42 -8.08
N PHE A 32 14.26 -15.84 -8.91
CA PHE A 32 13.04 -15.16 -8.47
C PHE A 32 12.03 -16.14 -7.86
N HIS A 33 11.91 -17.35 -8.41
CA HIS A 33 11.03 -18.38 -7.84
C HIS A 33 11.47 -18.80 -6.44
N LEU A 34 12.78 -19.03 -6.26
CA LEU A 34 13.38 -19.36 -4.95
C LEU A 34 13.22 -18.22 -3.96
N ALA A 35 13.47 -16.97 -4.37
CA ALA A 35 13.31 -15.82 -3.49
C ALA A 35 11.84 -15.57 -3.11
N ALA A 36 10.89 -15.87 -3.98
CA ALA A 36 9.47 -15.77 -3.69
C ALA A 36 9.00 -16.74 -2.60
N THR A 37 9.63 -17.93 -2.47
CA THR A 37 9.29 -18.88 -1.41
C THR A 37 9.63 -18.42 0.00
N GLU A 38 10.48 -17.39 0.14
CA GLU A 38 10.84 -16.77 1.42
C GLU A 38 9.78 -15.75 1.91
N LEU A 39 8.65 -15.63 1.21
CA LEU A 39 7.55 -14.74 1.59
C LEU A 39 6.33 -15.55 2.01
N ASP A 40 5.74 -15.17 3.15
CA ASP A 40 4.54 -15.82 3.67
C ASP A 40 3.28 -15.32 2.94
N ARG A 41 2.63 -16.24 2.21
CA ARG A 41 1.40 -16.01 1.45
C ARG A 41 0.21 -15.65 2.32
N LEU A 42 0.11 -16.21 3.52
CA LEU A 42 -0.99 -15.96 4.45
C LEU A 42 -0.89 -14.52 4.98
N VAL A 43 0.31 -14.10 5.38
CA VAL A 43 0.57 -12.72 5.83
C VAL A 43 0.24 -11.72 4.71
N GLY A 44 0.65 -12.01 3.48
CA GLY A 44 0.31 -11.21 2.31
C GLY A 44 -1.21 -11.14 2.06
N THR A 45 -1.91 -12.27 2.15
CA THR A 45 -3.37 -12.36 1.90
C THR A 45 -4.18 -11.60 2.94
N VAL A 46 -3.82 -11.73 4.23
CA VAL A 46 -4.44 -10.98 5.32
C VAL A 46 -4.28 -9.47 5.09
N ASN A 47 -3.09 -9.02 4.72
CA ASN A 47 -2.83 -7.61 4.39
C ASN A 47 -3.71 -7.09 3.25
N THR A 48 -3.87 -7.89 2.20
CA THR A 48 -4.72 -7.53 1.06
C THR A 48 -6.19 -7.41 1.46
N ILE A 49 -6.71 -8.35 2.28
CA ILE A 49 -8.09 -8.27 2.79
C ILE A 49 -8.27 -7.01 3.65
N VAL A 50 -7.30 -6.70 4.51
CA VAL A 50 -7.31 -5.51 5.38
C VAL A 50 -7.38 -4.23 4.54
N LEU A 51 -6.54 -4.10 3.50
CA LEU A 51 -6.52 -2.91 2.65
C LEU A 51 -7.78 -2.78 1.79
N LEU A 52 -8.26 -3.86 1.16
CA LEU A 52 -9.52 -3.85 0.40
C LEU A 52 -10.71 -3.44 1.29
N THR A 53 -10.75 -3.96 2.52
CA THR A 53 -11.78 -3.58 3.50
C THR A 53 -11.66 -2.10 3.86
N SER A 54 -10.43 -1.59 4.05
CA SER A 54 -10.19 -0.18 4.34
C SER A 54 -10.65 0.74 3.19
N SER A 55 -10.42 0.32 1.96
CA SER A 55 -10.83 1.01 0.74
C SER A 55 -12.35 1.10 0.67
N LEU A 56 -13.06 -0.01 0.93
CA LEU A 56 -14.52 -0.02 1.01
C LEU A 56 -15.04 0.94 2.10
N THR A 57 -14.42 0.96 3.29
CA THR A 57 -14.87 1.85 4.38
C THR A 57 -14.72 3.33 4.02
N VAL A 58 -13.65 3.72 3.32
CA VAL A 58 -13.50 5.10 2.84
C VAL A 58 -14.57 5.45 1.80
N ALA A 59 -14.84 4.57 0.85
CA ALA A 59 -15.89 4.80 -0.16
C ALA A 59 -17.26 5.01 0.52
N MET A 60 -17.61 4.16 1.48
CA MET A 60 -18.85 4.29 2.27
C MET A 60 -18.88 5.60 3.08
N SER A 61 -17.73 6.12 3.51
CA SER A 61 -17.66 7.38 4.27
C SER A 61 -18.09 8.60 3.43
N ILE A 62 -17.80 8.58 2.13
CA ILE A 62 -18.23 9.63 1.18
C ILE A 62 -19.74 9.61 1.06
N THR A 63 -20.34 8.43 0.82
CA THR A 63 -21.79 8.26 0.75
C THR A 63 -22.45 8.71 2.05
N ALA A 64 -21.87 8.36 3.21
CA ALA A 64 -22.37 8.81 4.50
C ALA A 64 -22.36 10.35 4.65
N ILE A 65 -21.32 11.04 4.15
CA ILE A 65 -21.30 12.52 4.12
C ILE A 65 -22.34 13.09 3.16
N GLN A 66 -22.52 12.48 1.98
CA GLN A 66 -23.53 12.90 1.00
C GLN A 66 -24.97 12.76 1.55
N GLU A 67 -25.21 11.76 2.40
CA GLU A 67 -26.47 11.59 3.13
C GLU A 67 -26.59 12.48 4.38
N GLY A 68 -25.55 13.24 4.74
CA GLY A 68 -25.52 14.08 5.94
C GLY A 68 -25.27 13.30 7.25
N LYS A 69 -24.95 12.01 7.18
CA LYS A 69 -24.65 11.13 8.32
C LYS A 69 -23.20 11.31 8.78
N LYS A 70 -22.89 12.48 9.35
CA LYS A 70 -21.53 12.85 9.82
C LYS A 70 -20.91 11.84 10.78
N SER A 71 -21.66 11.34 11.76
CA SER A 71 -21.12 10.38 12.74
C SER A 71 -20.68 9.07 12.08
N LEU A 72 -21.46 8.58 11.12
CA LEU A 72 -21.14 7.37 10.38
C LEU A 72 -19.89 7.57 9.51
N ALA A 73 -19.76 8.71 8.83
CA ALA A 73 -18.57 9.04 8.06
C ALA A 73 -17.30 9.07 8.92
N MET A 74 -17.35 9.70 10.10
CA MET A 74 -16.19 9.73 11.00
C MET A 74 -15.81 8.32 11.49
N PHE A 75 -16.80 7.50 11.82
CA PHE A 75 -16.57 6.11 12.20
C PHE A 75 -15.88 5.32 11.08
N LEU A 76 -16.37 5.44 9.85
CA LEU A 76 -15.82 4.73 8.68
C LEU A 76 -14.38 5.17 8.34
N VAL A 77 -14.08 6.47 8.38
CA VAL A 77 -12.71 6.97 8.20
C VAL A 77 -11.82 6.48 9.35
N GLY A 78 -12.34 6.41 10.58
CA GLY A 78 -11.61 5.89 11.73
C GLY A 78 -11.27 4.41 11.61
N MET A 79 -12.23 3.60 11.16
CA MET A 79 -11.98 2.19 10.84
C MET A 79 -10.89 2.04 9.79
N THR A 80 -10.90 2.87 8.75
CA THR A 80 -9.86 2.86 7.71
C THR A 80 -8.47 3.09 8.31
N LEU A 81 -8.32 4.10 9.17
CA LEU A 81 -7.03 4.41 9.81
C LEU A 81 -6.53 3.26 10.70
N VAL A 82 -7.44 2.59 11.42
CA VAL A 82 -7.08 1.41 12.23
C VAL A 82 -6.64 0.24 11.36
N LEU A 83 -7.37 -0.04 10.28
CA LEU A 83 -7.00 -1.09 9.33
C LEU A 83 -5.65 -0.81 8.66
N ALA A 84 -5.41 0.44 8.26
CA ALA A 84 -4.13 0.88 7.71
C ALA A 84 -2.97 0.71 8.69
N LEU A 85 -3.20 1.03 9.97
CA LEU A 85 -2.20 0.82 11.01
C LEU A 85 -1.91 -0.68 11.20
N ALA A 86 -2.94 -1.53 11.19
CA ALA A 86 -2.78 -2.98 11.27
C ALA A 86 -1.93 -3.53 10.10
N PHE A 87 -2.14 -3.01 8.89
CA PHE A 87 -1.30 -3.32 7.73
C PHE A 87 0.17 -2.93 7.95
N LEU A 88 0.44 -1.72 8.42
CA LEU A 88 1.81 -1.26 8.69
C LEU A 88 2.50 -2.07 9.79
N VAL A 89 1.79 -2.41 10.86
CA VAL A 89 2.31 -3.24 11.96
C VAL A 89 2.66 -4.64 11.46
N ASN A 90 1.78 -5.26 10.68
CA ASN A 90 2.05 -6.58 10.11
C ASN A 90 3.28 -6.52 9.17
N LYS A 91 3.39 -5.46 8.37
CA LYS A 91 4.56 -5.25 7.51
C LYS A 91 5.85 -5.05 8.28
N TYR A 92 5.80 -4.31 9.39
CA TYR A 92 6.95 -4.11 10.26
C TYR A 92 7.49 -5.44 10.79
N PHE A 93 6.61 -6.35 11.26
CA PHE A 93 7.04 -7.67 11.72
C PHE A 93 7.63 -8.54 10.60
N GLU A 94 7.05 -8.48 9.39
CA GLU A 94 7.59 -9.22 8.24
C GLU A 94 8.99 -8.73 7.86
N TRP A 95 9.20 -7.41 7.88
CA TRP A 95 10.50 -6.82 7.62
C TRP A 95 11.49 -7.16 8.72
N ASP A 96 11.14 -6.97 9.99
CA ASP A 96 11.99 -7.29 11.13
C ASP A 96 12.47 -8.75 11.06
N HIS A 97 11.56 -9.69 10.80
CA HIS A 97 11.94 -11.09 10.58
C HIS A 97 12.99 -11.23 9.46
N LYS A 98 12.78 -10.61 8.29
CA LYS A 98 13.74 -10.65 7.17
C LYS A 98 15.08 -9.98 7.49
N PHE A 99 15.09 -8.93 8.32
CA PHE A 99 16.32 -8.32 8.81
C PHE A 99 17.08 -9.26 9.76
N THR A 100 16.38 -10.01 10.62
CA THR A 100 17.03 -10.98 11.52
C THR A 100 17.64 -12.17 10.81
N VAL A 101 17.06 -12.63 9.69
CA VAL A 101 17.67 -13.64 8.80
C VAL A 101 18.63 -13.05 7.76
N GLY A 102 19.08 -11.81 7.98
CA GLY A 102 20.10 -11.17 7.16
C GLY A 102 19.72 -10.94 5.70
N LEU A 103 18.43 -10.93 5.33
CA LEU A 103 17.97 -10.73 3.96
C LEU A 103 17.67 -9.26 3.63
N TYR A 104 18.47 -8.32 4.14
CA TYR A 104 18.28 -6.89 3.88
C TYR A 104 19.27 -6.34 2.83
N PRO A 105 18.95 -5.23 2.14
CA PRO A 105 19.83 -4.66 1.12
C PRO A 105 21.22 -4.31 1.70
N GLY A 106 22.27 -4.89 1.14
CA GLY A 106 23.65 -4.66 1.58
C GLY A 106 24.12 -5.56 2.73
N SER A 107 23.33 -6.55 3.17
CA SER A 107 23.80 -7.54 4.14
C SER A 107 24.86 -8.48 3.53
N PRO A 108 25.78 -9.01 4.35
CA PRO A 108 26.76 -10.00 3.88
C PRO A 108 26.09 -11.27 3.31
N GLU A 109 24.97 -11.68 3.89
CA GLU A 109 24.25 -12.89 3.47
C GLU A 109 23.52 -12.71 2.13
N LEU A 110 22.98 -11.51 1.87
CA LEU A 110 22.32 -11.22 0.61
C LEU A 110 23.35 -10.98 -0.51
N VAL A 111 24.43 -10.24 -0.25
CA VAL A 111 25.46 -9.95 -1.28
C VAL A 111 26.15 -11.23 -1.79
N ASN A 112 26.23 -12.28 -0.96
CA ASN A 112 26.79 -13.58 -1.35
C ASN A 112 25.78 -14.51 -2.07
N LYS A 113 24.51 -14.12 -2.21
CA LYS A 113 23.49 -14.89 -2.94
C LYS A 113 23.56 -14.61 -4.45
N PRO A 114 22.96 -15.48 -5.28
CA PRO A 114 22.90 -15.27 -6.72
C PRO A 114 22.24 -13.92 -7.07
N GLN A 115 22.70 -13.31 -8.17
CA GLN A 115 22.35 -11.93 -8.51
C GLN A 115 20.84 -11.68 -8.60
N GLY A 116 20.05 -12.63 -9.12
CA GLY A 116 18.59 -12.49 -9.18
C GLY A 116 17.92 -12.48 -7.82
N VAL A 117 18.47 -13.17 -6.80
CA VAL A 117 17.94 -13.12 -5.43
C VAL A 117 18.20 -11.74 -4.81
N VAL A 118 19.39 -11.19 -5.04
CA VAL A 118 19.74 -9.82 -4.58
C VAL A 118 18.82 -8.78 -5.22
N LEU A 119 18.59 -8.90 -6.53
CA LEU A 119 17.69 -8.02 -7.28
C LEU A 119 16.23 -8.16 -6.79
N TYR A 120 15.77 -9.39 -6.54
CA TYR A 120 14.42 -9.63 -6.03
C TYR A 120 14.18 -8.93 -4.69
N PHE A 121 15.06 -9.13 -3.71
CA PHE A 121 14.93 -8.49 -2.40
C PHE A 121 15.13 -6.96 -2.50
N GLY A 122 16.07 -6.49 -3.33
CA GLY A 122 16.23 -5.06 -3.59
C GLY A 122 14.96 -4.39 -4.12
N LEU A 123 14.34 -4.98 -5.14
CA LEU A 123 13.07 -4.51 -5.70
C LEU A 123 11.92 -4.63 -4.69
N TYR A 124 11.86 -5.74 -3.94
CA TYR A 124 10.88 -5.93 -2.88
C TYR A 124 10.94 -4.79 -1.86
N TYR A 125 12.10 -4.47 -1.29
CA TYR A 125 12.21 -3.41 -0.28
C TYR A 125 11.93 -2.02 -0.85
N VAL A 126 12.40 -1.71 -2.06
CA VAL A 126 12.14 -0.41 -2.68
C VAL A 126 10.66 -0.24 -2.98
N MET A 127 10.02 -1.22 -3.63
CA MET A 127 8.60 -1.14 -4.00
C MET A 127 7.68 -1.15 -2.78
N THR A 128 7.87 -2.08 -1.86
CA THR A 128 7.04 -2.18 -0.65
C THR A 128 7.29 -1.04 0.32
N GLY A 129 8.53 -0.53 0.39
CA GLY A 129 8.86 0.61 1.24
C GLY A 129 8.34 1.94 0.70
N LEU A 130 8.42 2.16 -0.62
CA LEU A 130 7.77 3.31 -1.24
C LEU A 130 6.25 3.23 -1.05
N HIS A 131 5.65 2.05 -1.20
CA HIS A 131 4.24 1.85 -0.93
C HIS A 131 3.88 2.14 0.54
N ALA A 132 4.66 1.63 1.51
CA ALA A 132 4.44 1.91 2.92
C ALA A 132 4.50 3.42 3.23
N LEU A 133 5.43 4.16 2.60
CA LEU A 133 5.48 5.62 2.69
C LEU A 133 4.17 6.26 2.19
N HIS A 134 3.64 5.80 1.06
CA HIS A 134 2.37 6.28 0.52
C HIS A 134 1.18 5.97 1.44
N VAL A 135 1.15 4.79 2.06
CA VAL A 135 0.14 4.43 3.07
C VAL A 135 0.20 5.41 4.24
N ILE A 136 1.39 5.72 4.76
CA ILE A 136 1.57 6.69 5.86
C ILE A 136 1.07 8.07 5.46
N ILE A 137 1.45 8.57 4.28
CA ILE A 137 0.97 9.87 3.76
C ILE A 137 -0.56 9.85 3.63
N GLY A 138 -1.13 8.77 3.09
CA GLY A 138 -2.58 8.59 2.98
C GLY A 138 -3.29 8.60 4.31
N MET A 139 -2.72 7.98 5.35
CA MET A 139 -3.26 7.98 6.70
C MET A 139 -3.28 9.40 7.27
N VAL A 140 -2.20 10.18 7.06
CA VAL A 140 -2.15 11.58 7.48
C VAL A 140 -3.23 12.40 6.76
N VAL A 141 -3.39 12.22 5.44
CA VAL A 141 -4.43 12.90 4.65
C VAL A 141 -5.83 12.56 5.17
N LEU A 142 -6.13 11.28 5.39
CA LEU A 142 -7.43 10.84 5.93
C LEU A 142 -7.67 11.33 7.36
N ALA A 143 -6.65 11.38 8.21
CA ALA A 143 -6.75 11.96 9.54
C ALA A 143 -7.07 13.47 9.50
N VAL A 144 -6.45 14.22 8.58
CA VAL A 144 -6.79 15.63 8.35
C VAL A 144 -8.23 15.78 7.84
N MET A 145 -8.66 14.92 6.90
CA MET A 145 -10.05 14.92 6.42
C MET A 145 -11.04 14.61 7.54
N MET A 146 -10.72 13.67 8.43
CA MET A 146 -11.52 13.40 9.64
C MET A 146 -11.61 14.65 10.52
N GLY A 147 -10.51 15.38 10.72
CA GLY A 147 -10.50 16.67 11.41
C GLY A 147 -11.46 17.68 10.79
N PHE A 148 -11.46 17.80 9.45
CA PHE A 148 -12.36 18.69 8.72
C PHE A 148 -13.82 18.27 8.75
N ILE A 149 -14.11 16.96 8.80
CA ILE A 149 -15.46 16.47 9.06
C ILE A 149 -15.90 16.90 10.46
N ARG A 150 -15.02 16.77 11.47
CA ARG A 150 -15.30 17.13 12.85
C ARG A 150 -15.60 18.61 13.03
N THR A 151 -14.82 19.51 12.42
CA THR A 151 -15.05 20.96 12.45
C THR A 151 -16.26 21.42 11.62
N GLY A 152 -16.85 20.54 10.80
CA GLY A 152 -17.97 20.88 9.91
C GLY A 152 -17.54 21.57 8.62
N THR A 153 -16.23 21.70 8.39
CA THR A 153 -15.65 22.22 7.15
C THR A 153 -15.97 21.31 5.96
N ILE A 154 -16.01 19.99 6.20
CA ILE A 154 -16.57 19.01 5.26
C ILE A 154 -18.01 18.72 5.69
N HIS A 155 -18.95 19.03 4.80
CA HIS A 155 -20.39 18.80 4.95
C HIS A 155 -20.96 18.36 3.60
N LYS A 156 -22.27 18.05 3.56
CA LYS A 156 -22.97 17.57 2.35
C LYS A 156 -22.75 18.41 1.09
N GLY A 157 -22.47 19.72 1.22
CA GLY A 157 -22.20 20.63 0.09
C GLY A 157 -20.72 20.84 -0.23
N SER A 158 -19.80 20.26 0.55
CA SER A 158 -18.34 20.44 0.40
C SER A 158 -17.59 19.11 0.67
N TYR A 159 -18.03 18.03 0.02
CA TYR A 159 -17.42 16.70 0.18
C TYR A 159 -16.24 16.43 -0.77
N VAL A 160 -16.00 17.32 -1.76
CA VAL A 160 -14.95 17.18 -2.77
C VAL A 160 -13.55 16.98 -2.16
N ARG A 161 -13.29 17.58 -0.98
CA ARG A 161 -12.03 17.39 -0.26
C ARG A 161 -11.86 15.96 0.26
N LEU A 162 -12.92 15.38 0.82
CA LEU A 162 -12.92 13.99 1.27
C LEU A 162 -12.77 13.05 0.08
N GLU A 163 -13.47 13.34 -1.03
CA GLU A 163 -13.37 12.57 -2.27
C GLU A 163 -11.93 12.58 -2.84
N ALA A 164 -11.27 13.74 -2.84
CA ALA A 164 -9.86 13.82 -3.27
C ALA A 164 -8.94 12.98 -2.36
N GLY A 165 -9.12 13.04 -1.04
CA GLY A 165 -8.36 12.20 -0.10
C GLY A 165 -8.67 10.70 -0.25
N ALA A 166 -9.91 10.35 -0.55
CA ALA A 166 -10.32 8.98 -0.83
C ALA A 166 -9.73 8.44 -2.13
N LEU A 167 -9.71 9.24 -3.21
CA LEU A 167 -9.07 8.87 -4.47
C LEU A 167 -7.59 8.57 -4.29
N TYR A 168 -6.89 9.31 -3.42
CA TYR A 168 -5.51 8.99 -3.04
C TYR A 168 -5.43 7.61 -2.40
N TRP A 169 -6.29 7.35 -1.39
CA TRP A 169 -6.32 6.09 -0.68
C TRP A 169 -6.59 4.89 -1.59
N HIS A 170 -7.57 5.04 -2.50
CA HIS A 170 -7.91 4.01 -3.48
C HIS A 170 -6.75 3.72 -4.44
N LEU A 171 -5.98 4.74 -4.86
CA LEU A 171 -4.80 4.50 -5.68
C LEU A 171 -3.75 3.67 -4.94
N VAL A 172 -3.47 4.02 -3.68
CA VAL A 172 -2.51 3.29 -2.85
C VAL A 172 -2.94 1.82 -2.75
N ASP A 173 -4.22 1.56 -2.49
CA ASP A 173 -4.80 0.21 -2.44
C ASP A 173 -4.65 -0.53 -3.79
N ILE A 174 -4.94 0.13 -4.93
CA ILE A 174 -4.75 -0.45 -6.27
C ILE A 174 -3.30 -0.87 -6.51
N ILE A 175 -2.32 -0.05 -6.10
CA ILE A 175 -0.89 -0.40 -6.22
C ILE A 175 -0.59 -1.68 -5.43
N TRP A 176 -1.17 -1.83 -4.23
CA TRP A 176 -1.00 -3.04 -3.43
C TRP A 176 -1.60 -4.29 -4.09
N ILE A 177 -2.78 -4.15 -4.71
CA ILE A 177 -3.44 -5.23 -5.46
C ILE A 177 -2.53 -5.79 -6.56
N PHE A 178 -1.65 -4.98 -7.16
CA PHE A 178 -0.65 -5.46 -8.12
C PHE A 178 0.61 -6.01 -7.43
N LEU A 179 1.10 -5.36 -6.37
CA LEU A 179 2.28 -5.82 -5.62
C LEU A 179 2.09 -7.20 -5.01
N PHE A 180 0.91 -7.47 -4.44
CA PHE A 180 0.65 -8.71 -3.73
C PHE A 180 0.82 -9.95 -4.65
N PRO A 181 0.17 -10.06 -5.82
CA PRO A 181 0.40 -11.19 -6.71
C PRO A 181 1.85 -11.29 -7.20
N LEU A 182 2.47 -10.16 -7.53
CA LEU A 182 3.85 -10.10 -8.04
C LEU A 182 4.85 -10.75 -7.07
N PHE A 183 4.73 -10.48 -5.78
CA PHE A 183 5.68 -10.97 -4.77
C PHE A 183 5.22 -12.22 -4.00
N TYR A 184 3.92 -12.42 -3.81
CA TYR A 184 3.40 -13.48 -2.92
C TYR A 184 2.68 -14.62 -3.66
N LEU A 185 2.14 -14.41 -4.87
CA LEU A 185 1.40 -15.47 -5.57
C LEU A 185 2.18 -16.07 -6.74
N LEU A 186 2.99 -15.27 -7.43
CA LEU A 186 3.79 -15.71 -8.56
C LEU A 186 5.07 -16.40 -8.08
N HIS A 187 4.94 -17.70 -7.78
CA HIS A 187 6.05 -18.64 -7.78
C HIS A 187 6.24 -19.11 -9.23
#